data_AF-A0A2V6AYF4-F1
#
_entry.id   AF-A0A2V6AYF4-F1
#
_cell.length_a   1.000
_cell.length_b   1.000
_cell.length_c   1.000
_cell.angle_alpha   90.00
_cell.angle_beta   90.00
_cell.angle_gamma   90.00
#
_symmetry.space_group_name_H-M   'P 1'
#
loop_
_entity.id
_entity.type
_entity.pdbx_description
1 polymer ?
#
loop_
_entity_poly.entity_id
_entity_poly.type
_entity_poly.pdbx_seq_one_letter_code
_entity_poly.pdbx_strand_id
1 'polypeptide(L)'
;TFVLIGSAIVGAVLPELFVIFFFQRGCIRLQNARNFVFNAPFWAFDGFLVNLMYRTLAAWLGDRTSVSIVAAKICLDQFGYNPFFAAPFGIWGYAWKNAGYSFAKLRPLLTWRYYREHALPVLIATWAVWIPLMAVIYSLPLALQFPLFALALAFWVLMMTYMTNRFAGKIEADAELPISVVRET
;
A
#
# COMPACT_ATOMS: atom_id res chain seq x y z
N THR A 1 -2.44 12.31 16.42
CA THR A 1 -1.11 12.81 15.99
C THR A 1 -0.13 11.69 15.71
N PHE A 2 0.18 10.80 16.67
CA PHE A 2 1.10 9.66 16.46
C PHE A 2 0.78 8.81 15.23
N VAL A 3 -0.49 8.40 15.08
CA VAL A 3 -0.97 7.59 13.93
C VAL A 3 -0.69 8.24 12.58
N LEU A 4 -1.03 9.52 12.45
CA LEU A 4 -0.85 10.29 11.21
C LEU A 4 0.62 10.38 10.83
N ILE A 5 1.48 10.71 11.81
CA ILE A 5 2.93 10.86 11.60
C ILE A 5 3.55 9.50 11.29
N GLY A 6 3.21 8.45 12.04
CA GLY A 6 3.71 7.09 11.83
C GLY A 6 3.39 6.56 10.44
N SER A 7 2.14 6.71 9.98
CA SER A 7 1.74 6.26 8.65
C SER A 7 2.34 7.10 7.53
N ALA A 8 2.51 8.42 7.71
CA ALA A 8 3.23 9.25 6.74
C ALA A 8 4.71 8.82 6.61
N ILE A 9 5.37 8.54 7.74
CA ILE A 9 6.76 8.07 7.74
C ILE A 9 6.86 6.74 7.01
N VAL A 10 6.03 5.79 7.40
CA VAL A 10 6.04 4.42 6.86
C VAL A 10 5.67 4.37 5.37
N GLY A 11 4.59 5.05 4.98
CA GLY A 11 4.04 4.97 3.64
C GLY A 11 4.66 5.94 2.63
N ALA A 12 5.32 7.01 3.09
CA ALA A 12 5.86 8.04 2.20
C ALA A 12 7.35 8.33 2.39
N VAL A 13 7.81 8.54 3.63
CA VAL A 13 9.23 8.87 3.88
C VAL A 13 10.13 7.66 3.59
N LEU A 14 9.81 6.52 4.20
CA LEU A 14 10.63 5.31 4.16
C LEU A 14 10.82 4.77 2.73
N PRO A 15 9.78 4.60 1.89
CA PRO A 15 9.98 4.14 0.52
C PRO A 15 10.74 5.14 -0.36
N GLU A 16 10.53 6.45 -0.19
CA GLU A 16 11.27 7.44 -0.98
C GLU A 16 12.76 7.45 -0.60
N LEU A 17 13.09 7.37 0.69
CA LEU A 17 14.48 7.23 1.14
C LEU A 17 15.12 5.95 0.61
N PHE A 18 14.37 4.84 0.60
CA PHE A 18 14.83 3.57 0.05
C PHE A 18 15.14 3.67 -1.45
N VAL A 19 14.27 4.29 -2.24
CA VAL A 19 14.50 4.52 -3.68
C VAL A 19 15.71 5.43 -3.90
N ILE A 20 15.80 6.54 -3.17
CA ILE A 20 16.90 7.49 -3.29
C ILE A 20 18.24 6.80 -3.03
N PHE A 21 18.32 6.01 -1.95
CA PHE A 21 19.56 5.37 -1.53
C PHE A 21 19.95 4.20 -2.44
N PHE A 22 19.03 3.26 -2.70
CA PHE A 22 19.37 2.01 -3.40
C PHE A 22 19.27 2.09 -4.92
N PHE A 23 18.39 2.92 -5.47
CA PHE A 23 18.14 2.98 -6.91
C PHE A 23 18.61 4.29 -7.56
N GLN A 24 18.66 5.40 -6.83
CA GLN A 24 19.08 6.70 -7.36
C GLN A 24 20.49 7.12 -6.92
N ARG A 25 21.23 6.25 -6.22
CA ARG A 25 22.61 6.50 -5.74
C ARG A 25 22.75 7.80 -4.92
N GLY A 26 21.70 8.19 -4.20
CA GLY A 26 21.66 9.42 -3.39
C GLY A 26 21.21 10.68 -4.13
N CYS A 27 20.92 10.62 -5.43
CA CYS A 27 20.49 11.78 -6.22
C CYS A 27 18.99 12.05 -6.06
N ILE A 28 18.64 13.07 -5.27
CA ILE A 28 17.25 13.51 -5.10
C ILE A 28 16.73 14.17 -6.38
N ARG A 29 15.60 13.68 -6.92
CA ARG A 29 14.94 14.25 -8.10
C ARG A 29 13.66 15.01 -7.71
N LEU A 30 13.24 15.98 -8.53
CA LEU A 30 11.97 16.70 -8.34
C LEU A 30 10.76 15.75 -8.30
N GLN A 31 10.85 14.61 -8.99
CA GLN A 31 9.83 13.57 -8.96
C GLN A 31 9.66 12.94 -7.57
N ASN A 32 10.74 12.79 -6.79
CA ASN A 32 10.67 12.30 -5.40
C ASN A 32 9.90 13.28 -4.51
N ALA A 33 10.15 14.59 -4.65
CA ALA A 33 9.40 15.62 -3.91
C ALA A 33 7.91 15.59 -4.28
N ARG A 34 7.57 15.47 -5.58
CA ARG A 34 6.18 15.34 -6.04
C ARG A 34 5.51 14.08 -5.51
N ASN A 35 6.22 12.96 -5.49
CA ASN A 35 5.71 11.71 -4.93
C ASN A 35 5.48 11.84 -3.43
N PHE A 36 6.41 12.46 -2.71
CA PHE A 36 6.32 12.68 -1.27
C PHE A 36 5.09 13.52 -0.89
N VAL A 37 4.88 14.64 -1.58
CA VAL A 37 3.73 15.55 -1.35
C VAL A 37 2.39 14.83 -1.55
N PHE A 38 2.33 13.84 -2.45
CA PHE A 38 1.13 13.02 -2.60
C PHE A 38 1.05 11.89 -1.57
N ASN A 39 2.11 11.10 -1.44
CA ASN A 39 2.13 9.88 -0.65
C ASN A 39 1.95 10.19 0.85
N ALA A 40 2.54 11.27 1.36
CA ALA A 40 2.50 11.61 2.78
C ALA A 40 1.07 11.84 3.32
N PRO A 41 0.26 12.76 2.75
CA PRO A 41 -1.13 12.92 3.19
C PRO A 41 -1.99 11.70 2.87
N PHE A 42 -1.74 11.02 1.74
CA PHE A 42 -2.48 9.82 1.34
C PHE A 42 -2.36 8.70 2.37
N TRP A 43 -1.13 8.36 2.77
CA TRP A 43 -0.88 7.33 3.78
C TRP A 43 -1.20 7.77 5.20
N ALA A 44 -1.05 9.06 5.52
CA ALA A 44 -1.52 9.58 6.81
C ALA A 44 -3.03 9.38 6.98
N PHE A 45 -3.81 9.66 5.93
CA PHE A 45 -5.25 9.46 5.93
C PHE A 45 -5.63 7.98 6.00
N ASP A 46 -4.98 7.13 5.22
CA ASP A 46 -5.18 5.67 5.29
C ASP A 46 -4.92 5.12 6.71
N GLY A 47 -3.78 5.48 7.29
CA GLY A 47 -3.44 5.08 8.66
C GLY A 47 -4.44 5.55 9.72
N PHE A 48 -5.00 6.75 9.54
CA PHE A 48 -6.08 7.24 10.39
C PHE A 48 -7.33 6.38 10.27
N LEU A 49 -7.74 6.03 9.04
CA LEU A 49 -8.90 5.18 8.81
C LEU A 49 -8.71 3.77 9.39
N VAL A 50 -7.52 3.18 9.24
CA VAL A 50 -7.19 1.87 9.82
C VAL A 50 -7.24 1.91 11.35
N ASN A 51 -6.65 2.93 11.98
CA ASN A 51 -6.75 3.09 13.44
C ASN A 51 -8.21 3.32 13.90
N LEU A 52 -9.01 4.06 13.13
CA LEU A 52 -10.43 4.22 13.42
C LEU A 52 -11.16 2.88 13.31
N MET A 53 -10.88 2.08 12.27
CA MET A 53 -11.42 0.74 12.11
C MET A 53 -11.08 -0.15 13.31
N TYR A 54 -9.82 -0.20 13.76
CA TYR A 54 -9.43 -1.00 14.92
C TYR A 54 -10.20 -0.59 16.18
N ARG A 55 -10.39 0.71 16.42
CA ARG A 55 -11.17 1.22 17.55
C ARG A 55 -12.65 0.87 17.43
N THR A 56 -13.24 1.00 16.25
CA THR A 56 -14.65 0.66 15.99
C THR A 56 -14.87 -0.85 16.16
N LEU A 57 -13.99 -1.69 15.63
CA LEU A 57 -14.07 -3.14 15.79
C LEU A 57 -13.89 -3.58 17.24
N ALA A 58 -12.99 -2.93 18.00
CA ALA A 58 -12.84 -3.17 19.43
C ALA A 58 -14.08 -2.73 20.23
N ALA A 59 -14.72 -1.62 19.86
CA ALA A 59 -15.96 -1.16 20.47
C ALA A 59 -17.15 -2.08 20.16
N TRP A 60 -17.21 -2.63 18.94
CA TRP A 60 -18.35 -3.41 18.47
C TRP A 60 -18.27 -4.90 18.83
N LEU A 61 -17.11 -5.52 18.68
CA LEU A 61 -16.89 -6.96 18.96
C LEU A 61 -16.25 -7.21 20.33
N GLY A 62 -15.79 -6.14 21.00
CA GLY A 62 -15.06 -6.21 22.26
C GLY A 62 -13.54 -6.25 22.10
N ASP A 63 -12.84 -5.94 23.19
CA ASP A 63 -11.38 -5.93 23.27
C ASP A 63 -10.79 -7.27 23.73
N ARG A 64 -11.63 -8.30 23.90
CA ARG A 64 -11.16 -9.64 24.26
C ARG A 64 -10.51 -10.33 23.06
N THR A 65 -9.39 -11.01 23.31
CA THR A 65 -8.59 -11.73 22.32
C THR A 65 -9.04 -13.17 22.12
N SER A 66 -10.34 -13.47 22.27
CA SER A 66 -10.84 -14.82 21.97
C SER A 66 -10.77 -15.10 20.48
N VAL A 67 -10.51 -16.36 20.11
CA VAL A 67 -10.36 -16.79 18.71
C VAL A 67 -11.55 -16.35 17.86
N SER A 68 -12.77 -16.42 18.40
CA SER A 68 -14.00 -15.98 17.71
C SER A 68 -14.04 -14.48 17.42
N ILE A 69 -13.61 -13.64 18.37
CA ILE A 69 -13.57 -12.18 18.19
C ILE A 69 -12.47 -11.81 17.19
N VAL A 70 -11.30 -12.43 17.32
CA VAL A 70 -10.18 -12.21 16.38
C VAL A 70 -10.59 -12.62 14.96
N ALA A 71 -11.20 -13.80 14.78
CA ALA A 71 -11.68 -14.24 13.48
C ALA A 71 -12.75 -13.31 12.90
N ALA A 72 -13.70 -12.83 13.72
CA ALA A 72 -14.71 -11.86 13.28
C ALA A 72 -14.08 -10.53 12.83
N LYS A 73 -13.08 -10.02 13.56
CA LYS A 73 -12.32 -8.82 13.17
C LYS A 73 -11.60 -9.02 11.85
N ILE A 74 -10.91 -10.15 11.67
CA ILE A 74 -10.25 -10.49 10.38
C ILE A 74 -11.27 -10.55 9.25
N CYS A 75 -12.44 -11.16 9.48
CA CYS A 75 -13.45 -11.27 8.43
C CYS A 75 -14.00 -9.89 8.00
N LEU A 76 -14.32 -9.03 8.97
CA LEU A 76 -14.81 -7.68 8.68
C LEU A 76 -13.74 -6.81 8.03
N ASP A 77 -12.49 -6.97 8.41
CA ASP A 77 -11.36 -6.25 7.82
C ASP A 77 -11.08 -6.76 6.39
N GLN A 78 -10.75 -8.03 6.23
CA GLN A 78 -10.24 -8.58 4.98
C GLN A 78 -11.32 -8.78 3.92
N PHE A 79 -12.57 -9.07 4.30
CA PHE A 79 -13.68 -9.23 3.35
C PHE A 79 -14.64 -8.03 3.31
N GLY A 80 -14.52 -7.09 4.26
CA GLY A 80 -15.33 -5.86 4.31
C GLY A 80 -14.52 -4.61 4.04
N TYR A 81 -13.74 -4.15 5.00
CA TYR A 81 -13.01 -2.89 4.85
C TYR A 81 -12.02 -2.91 3.67
N ASN A 82 -11.27 -3.99 3.49
CA ASN A 82 -10.23 -4.08 2.48
C ASN A 82 -10.80 -4.04 1.04
N PRO A 83 -11.76 -4.89 0.63
CA PRO A 83 -12.23 -4.91 -0.75
C PRO A 83 -13.12 -3.70 -1.09
N PHE A 84 -13.81 -3.13 -0.11
CA PHE A 84 -14.77 -2.05 -0.37
C PHE A 84 -14.18 -0.65 -0.16
N PHE A 85 -13.13 -0.51 0.66
CA PHE A 85 -12.49 0.78 0.93
C PHE A 85 -10.98 0.77 0.64
N ALA A 86 -10.19 -0.06 1.31
CA ALA A 86 -8.73 0.05 1.24
C ALA A 86 -8.17 -0.18 -0.17
N ALA A 87 -8.59 -1.26 -0.84
CA ALA A 87 -8.15 -1.58 -2.18
C ALA A 87 -8.62 -0.55 -3.24
N PRO A 88 -9.91 -0.15 -3.28
CA PRO A 88 -10.35 0.94 -4.15
C PRO A 88 -9.63 2.26 -3.89
N PHE A 89 -9.43 2.62 -2.62
CA PHE A 89 -8.73 3.84 -2.21
C PHE A 89 -7.28 3.84 -2.73
N GLY A 90 -6.55 2.74 -2.52
CA GLY A 90 -5.21 2.52 -3.04
C GLY A 90 -5.16 2.64 -4.57
N ILE A 91 -5.92 1.80 -5.27
CA ILE A 91 -5.83 1.67 -6.72
C ILE A 91 -6.24 2.95 -7.42
N TRP A 92 -7.40 3.52 -7.06
CA TRP A 92 -7.87 4.74 -7.72
C TRP A 92 -7.12 5.98 -7.25
N GLY A 93 -6.65 6.03 -6.01
CA GLY A 93 -5.76 7.09 -5.52
C GLY A 93 -4.47 7.16 -6.33
N TYR A 94 -3.80 6.02 -6.52
CA TYR A 94 -2.59 5.95 -7.35
C TYR A 94 -2.88 6.13 -8.85
N ALA A 95 -4.01 5.64 -9.36
CA ALA A 95 -4.41 5.89 -10.75
C ALA A 95 -4.65 7.39 -11.00
N TRP A 96 -5.27 8.10 -10.04
CA TRP A 96 -5.47 9.54 -10.12
C TRP A 96 -4.15 10.31 -10.10
N LYS A 97 -3.21 9.93 -9.22
CA LYS A 97 -1.85 10.47 -9.20
C LYS A 97 -1.15 10.26 -10.54
N ASN A 98 -1.16 9.03 -11.06
CA ASN A 98 -0.50 8.66 -12.31
C ASN A 98 -1.15 9.32 -13.55
N ALA A 99 -2.44 9.65 -13.48
CA ALA A 99 -3.14 10.42 -14.49
C ALA A 99 -2.85 11.94 -14.45
N GLY A 100 -1.96 12.39 -13.56
CA GLY A 100 -1.63 13.80 -13.37
C GLY A 100 -2.73 14.59 -12.66
N TYR A 101 -3.43 13.98 -11.71
CA TYR A 101 -4.54 14.57 -10.94
C TYR A 101 -5.78 14.94 -11.77
N SER A 102 -5.92 14.36 -12.96
CA SER A 102 -7.08 14.59 -13.83
C SER A 102 -8.22 13.62 -13.52
N PHE A 103 -9.32 14.13 -12.96
CA PHE A 103 -10.54 13.34 -12.76
C PHE A 103 -11.18 12.88 -14.08
N ALA A 104 -11.01 13.64 -15.17
CA ALA A 104 -11.48 13.24 -16.49
C ALA A 104 -10.79 11.96 -16.98
N LYS A 105 -9.50 11.79 -16.68
CA LYS A 105 -8.73 10.57 -16.98
C LYS A 105 -8.98 9.43 -15.99
N LEU A 106 -9.38 9.75 -14.75
CA LEU A 106 -9.73 8.75 -13.74
C LEU A 106 -11.12 8.14 -13.99
N ARG A 107 -12.10 8.94 -14.42
CA ARG A 107 -13.51 8.51 -14.57
C ARG A 107 -13.70 7.22 -15.39
N PRO A 108 -12.98 6.98 -16.51
CA PRO A 108 -13.08 5.72 -17.25
C PRO A 108 -12.55 4.49 -16.48
N LEU A 109 -11.67 4.71 -15.48
CA LEU A 109 -11.07 3.66 -14.65
C LEU A 109 -11.93 3.33 -13.42
N LEU A 110 -12.93 4.16 -13.08
CA LEU A 110 -13.90 3.93 -12.02
C LEU A 110 -14.98 2.92 -12.46
N THR A 111 -14.57 1.80 -13.03
CA THR A 111 -15.47 0.75 -13.52
C THR A 111 -15.22 -0.54 -12.76
N TRP A 112 -16.30 -1.30 -12.55
CA TRP A 112 -16.20 -2.63 -11.95
C TRP A 112 -15.30 -3.57 -12.77
N ARG A 113 -15.29 -3.40 -14.10
CA ARG A 113 -14.39 -4.16 -14.98
C ARG A 113 -12.92 -3.91 -14.65
N TYR A 114 -12.52 -2.64 -14.56
CA TYR A 114 -11.15 -2.28 -14.20
C TYR A 114 -10.76 -2.82 -12.82
N TYR A 115 -11.66 -2.68 -11.83
CA TYR A 115 -11.46 -3.24 -10.50
C TYR A 115 -11.31 -4.76 -10.54
N ARG A 116 -12.17 -5.48 -11.25
CA ARG A 116 -12.10 -6.95 -11.36
C ARG A 116 -10.81 -7.43 -12.02
N GLU A 117 -10.34 -6.73 -13.05
CA GLU A 117 -9.15 -7.12 -13.82
C GLU A 117 -7.84 -6.80 -13.09
N HIS A 118 -7.77 -5.69 -12.36
CA HIS A 118 -6.53 -5.18 -11.77
C HIS A 118 -6.49 -5.26 -10.25
N ALA A 119 -7.63 -5.09 -9.57
CA ALA A 119 -7.71 -5.11 -8.11
C ALA A 119 -7.81 -6.53 -7.56
N LEU A 120 -8.72 -7.36 -8.10
CA LEU A 120 -8.97 -8.69 -7.52
C LEU A 120 -7.73 -9.60 -7.49
N PRO A 121 -6.90 -9.71 -8.56
CA PRO A 121 -5.71 -10.56 -8.50
C PRO A 121 -4.73 -10.09 -7.43
N VAL A 122 -4.53 -8.77 -7.32
CA VAL A 122 -3.67 -8.15 -6.29
C VAL A 122 -4.27 -8.35 -4.89
N LEU A 123 -5.58 -8.24 -4.74
CA LEU A 123 -6.30 -8.43 -3.48
C LEU A 123 -6.16 -9.87 -2.97
N ILE A 124 -6.28 -10.87 -3.86
CA ILE A 124 -6.08 -12.28 -3.50
C ILE A 124 -4.64 -12.52 -3.02
N ALA A 125 -3.65 -11.98 -3.72
CA ALA A 125 -2.25 -12.05 -3.28
C ALA A 125 -2.02 -11.32 -1.95
N THR A 126 -2.70 -10.20 -1.75
CA THR A 126 -2.66 -9.41 -0.51
C THR A 126 -3.23 -10.22 0.66
N TRP A 127 -4.36 -10.91 0.48
CA TRP A 127 -4.95 -11.75 1.52
C TRP A 127 -4.02 -12.85 2.02
N ALA A 128 -3.22 -13.46 1.14
CA ALA A 128 -2.27 -14.50 1.54
C ALA A 128 -1.23 -14.01 2.56
N VAL A 129 -0.88 -12.72 2.50
CA VAL A 129 0.08 -12.09 3.42
C VAL A 129 -0.63 -11.45 4.62
N TRP A 130 -1.74 -10.78 4.37
CA TRP A 130 -2.42 -9.96 5.37
C TRP A 130 -3.34 -10.75 6.29
N ILE A 131 -3.96 -11.85 5.86
CA ILE A 131 -4.82 -12.66 6.75
C ILE A 131 -3.99 -13.24 7.93
N PRO A 132 -2.85 -13.92 7.71
CA PRO A 132 -2.02 -14.40 8.83
C PRO A 132 -1.52 -13.27 9.72
N LEU A 133 -1.11 -12.16 9.09
CA LEU A 133 -0.62 -11.00 9.82
C LEU A 133 -1.71 -10.34 10.69
N MET A 134 -2.95 -10.26 10.19
CA MET A 134 -4.08 -9.75 10.95
C MET A 134 -4.45 -10.66 12.12
N ALA A 135 -4.27 -11.97 12.00
CA ALA A 135 -4.43 -12.88 13.13
C ALA A 135 -3.45 -12.54 14.26
N VAL A 136 -2.20 -12.19 13.94
CA VAL A 136 -1.23 -11.74 14.95
C VAL A 136 -1.62 -10.37 15.51
N ILE A 137 -1.94 -9.40 14.65
CA ILE A 137 -2.27 -8.03 15.06
C ILE A 137 -3.49 -8.00 15.97
N TYR A 138 -4.61 -8.64 15.58
CA TYR A 138 -5.84 -8.62 16.37
C TYR A 138 -5.76 -9.45 17.66
N SER A 139 -4.74 -10.30 17.80
CA SER A 139 -4.45 -11.01 19.06
C SER A 139 -3.74 -10.13 20.09
N LEU A 140 -3.34 -8.91 19.72
CA LEU A 140 -2.67 -7.96 20.62
C LEU A 140 -3.64 -6.96 21.24
N PRO A 141 -3.27 -6.36 22.40
CA PRO A 141 -3.98 -5.22 22.96
C PRO A 141 -4.12 -4.08 21.95
N LEU A 142 -5.26 -3.37 21.96
CA LEU A 142 -5.59 -2.30 21.01
C LEU A 142 -4.47 -1.27 20.81
N ALA A 143 -3.74 -0.92 21.88
CA ALA A 143 -2.62 0.03 21.83
C ALA A 143 -1.45 -0.42 20.93
N LEU A 144 -1.27 -1.74 20.76
CA LEU A 144 -0.16 -2.34 19.99
C LEU A 144 -0.56 -2.72 18.56
N GLN A 145 -1.86 -2.78 18.25
CA GLN A 145 -2.35 -3.16 16.93
C GLN A 145 -1.85 -2.21 15.84
N PHE A 146 -1.98 -0.90 16.07
CA PHE A 146 -1.55 0.10 15.11
C PHE A 146 -0.02 0.15 14.93
N PRO A 147 0.82 0.17 15.99
CA PRO A 147 2.27 0.08 15.83
C PRO A 147 2.73 -1.12 15.02
N LEU A 148 2.17 -2.32 15.26
CA LEU A 148 2.54 -3.51 14.52
C LEU A 148 2.05 -3.46 13.06
N PHE A 149 0.83 -2.95 12.84
CA PHE A 149 0.33 -2.67 11.50
C PHE A 149 1.27 -1.72 10.74
N ALA A 150 1.72 -0.63 11.36
CA ALA A 150 2.62 0.33 10.74
C ALA A 150 3.97 -0.31 10.37
N LEU A 151 4.52 -1.19 11.21
CA LEU A 151 5.74 -1.93 10.88
C LEU A 151 5.53 -2.89 9.70
N ALA A 152 4.42 -3.62 9.70
CA ALA A 152 4.10 -4.53 8.61
C ALA A 152 3.82 -3.78 7.29
N LEU A 153 3.14 -2.64 7.36
CA LEU A 153 2.90 -1.76 6.23
C LEU A 153 4.23 -1.21 5.68
N ALA A 154 5.18 -0.86 6.54
CA ALA A 154 6.52 -0.43 6.13
C ALA A 154 7.22 -1.51 5.30
N PHE A 155 7.23 -2.73 5.82
CA PHE A 155 7.80 -3.87 5.10
C PHE A 155 7.09 -4.10 3.76
N TRP A 156 5.76 -4.06 3.75
CA TRP A 156 4.95 -4.24 2.55
C TRP A 156 5.26 -3.19 1.48
N VAL A 157 5.26 -1.91 1.85
CA VAL A 157 5.51 -0.80 0.93
C VAL A 157 6.94 -0.85 0.39
N LEU A 158 7.93 -1.19 1.24
CA LEU A 158 9.31 -1.39 0.79
C LEU A 158 9.45 -2.57 -0.17
N MET A 159 8.80 -3.70 0.12
CA MET A 159 8.79 -4.87 -0.76
C MET A 159 8.20 -4.52 -2.12
N MET A 160 7.03 -3.87 -2.16
CA MET A 160 6.41 -3.42 -3.41
C MET A 160 7.31 -2.45 -4.18
N THR A 161 7.88 -1.47 -3.47
CA THR A 161 8.81 -0.50 -4.06
C THR A 161 10.03 -1.18 -4.67
N TYR A 162 10.63 -2.13 -3.95
CA TYR A 162 11.77 -2.91 -4.42
C TYR A 162 11.42 -3.73 -5.66
N MET A 163 10.29 -4.47 -5.63
CA MET A 163 9.84 -5.26 -6.77
C MET A 163 9.60 -4.38 -7.99
N THR A 164 8.86 -3.28 -7.85
CA THR A 164 8.58 -2.35 -8.97
C THR A 164 9.86 -1.80 -9.59
N ASN A 165 10.82 -1.34 -8.77
CA ASN A 165 12.08 -0.79 -9.30
C ASN A 165 13.00 -1.87 -9.87
N ARG A 166 13.02 -3.09 -9.29
CA ARG A 166 13.81 -4.21 -9.79
C ARG A 166 13.29 -4.72 -11.14
N PHE A 167 11.97 -4.82 -11.30
CA PHE A 167 11.36 -5.22 -12.57
C PHE A 167 11.48 -4.12 -13.63
N ALA A 168 11.32 -2.85 -13.26
CA ALA A 168 11.58 -1.73 -14.17
C ALA A 168 13.02 -1.78 -14.71
N GLY A 169 14.01 -1.99 -13.83
CA GLY A 169 15.41 -2.11 -14.24
C GLY A 169 15.72 -3.37 -15.08
N LYS A 170 14.95 -4.46 -14.95
CA LYS A 170 15.06 -5.61 -15.87
C LYS A 170 14.53 -5.27 -17.26
N ILE A 171 13.35 -4.65 -17.32
CA ILE A 171 12.72 -4.27 -18.60
C ILE A 171 13.61 -3.30 -19.38
N GLU A 172 14.24 -2.35 -18.69
CA GLU A 172 15.16 -1.38 -19.31
C GLU A 172 16.41 -2.09 -19.87
N ALA A 173 17.03 -3.00 -19.09
CA ALA A 173 18.16 -3.81 -19.56
C ALA A 173 17.79 -4.74 -20.74
N ASP A 174 16.61 -5.37 -20.70
CA ASP A 174 16.09 -6.23 -21.77
C ASP A 174 15.68 -5.43 -23.01
N ALA A 175 15.41 -4.13 -22.91
CA ALA A 175 15.13 -3.24 -24.04
C ALA A 175 16.40 -2.67 -24.68
N GLU A 176 17.50 -2.54 -23.93
CA GLU A 176 18.81 -2.14 -24.46
C GLU A 176 19.49 -3.26 -25.26
N LEU A 177 19.36 -4.51 -24.83
CA LEU A 177 19.90 -5.71 -25.51
C LEU A 177 19.46 -5.89 -26.99
N PRO A 178 18.19 -5.71 -27.39
CA PRO A 178 17.77 -5.86 -28.78
C PRO A 178 18.27 -4.73 -29.70
N ILE A 179 18.61 -3.55 -29.15
CA ILE A 179 19.13 -2.43 -29.96
C ILE A 179 20.64 -2.55 -30.17
N SER A 180 21.38 -3.09 -29.21
CA SER A 180 22.82 -3.31 -29.35
C SER A 180 23.16 -4.44 -30.32
N VAL A 181 22.37 -5.52 -30.36
CA VAL A 181 22.61 -6.66 -31.28
C VAL A 181 22.36 -6.32 -32.74
N VAL A 182 21.52 -5.31 -33.03
CA VAL A 182 21.22 -4.87 -34.41
C VAL A 182 22.24 -3.84 -34.94
N ARG A 183 23.13 -3.30 -34.09
CA ARG A 183 24.14 -2.31 -34.49
C ARG A 183 25.52 -2.90 -34.82
N GLU A 184 25.71 -4.22 -34.74
CA GLU A 184 26.98 -4.89 -35.04
C GLU A 184 26.99 -5.69 -36.37
N THR A 185 25.98 -5.51 -37.23
CA THR A 185 25.97 -6.06 -38.61
C THR A 185 25.91 -4.94 -39.64
#